data_AF-A0A5E4YMD2-F1
#
_entry.id   AF-A0A5E4YMD2-F1
#
_cell.length_a   1.000
_cell.length_b   1.000
_cell.length_c   1.000
_cell.angle_alpha   90.00
_cell.angle_beta   90.00
_cell.angle_gamma   90.00
#
_symmetry.space_group_name_H-M   'P 1'
#
loop_
_entity.id
_entity.type
_entity.pdbx_description
1 polymer ?
#
loop_
_entity_poly.entity_id
_entity_poly.type
_entity_poly.pdbx_seq_one_letter_code
_entity_poly.pdbx_strand_id
1 'polypeptide(L)'
;MLTGHCPDTRRRHRPLRHKASRTIAAAFVLTASLGFAVSGVASAAEALPASGVRAASPVYVAPSQSSRAEPDWQARDWAMACMSCHNASAPVSAGKATLSVLDGRPAAELMAALQAMRDGKRPATLMPQLLKGYREDELQRIAAYFAAQPKPSASSR
;
A
#
# COMPACT_ATOMS: atom_id res chain seq x y z
N MET A 1 -45.25 -25.71 33.95
CA MET A 1 -44.76 -25.34 32.61
C MET A 1 -43.67 -24.28 32.80
N LEU A 2 -42.50 -24.55 32.22
CA LEU A 2 -41.18 -24.02 32.61
C LEU A 2 -41.03 -22.50 32.38
N THR A 3 -40.64 -21.79 33.43
CA THR A 3 -40.05 -20.45 33.38
C THR A 3 -38.58 -20.55 32.95
N GLY A 4 -38.29 -20.18 31.71
CA GLY A 4 -36.93 -20.18 31.16
C GLY A 4 -36.10 -19.00 31.66
N HIS A 5 -35.14 -19.27 32.55
CA HIS A 5 -34.06 -18.37 32.93
C HIS A 5 -33.07 -18.21 31.75
N CYS A 6 -32.82 -16.98 31.29
CA CYS A 6 -31.69 -16.68 30.42
C CYS A 6 -30.39 -16.62 31.26
N PRO A 7 -29.31 -17.34 30.89
CA PRO A 7 -28.02 -17.15 31.53
C PRO A 7 -27.41 -15.80 31.09
N ASP A 8 -27.29 -14.89 32.06
CA ASP A 8 -26.55 -13.62 31.99
C ASP A 8 -25.07 -13.90 31.70
N THR A 9 -24.69 -13.90 30.43
CA THR A 9 -23.29 -13.93 30.00
C THR A 9 -22.73 -12.50 29.99
N ARG A 10 -22.64 -11.88 31.18
CA ARG A 10 -21.75 -10.73 31.43
C ARG A 10 -20.31 -11.14 31.14
N ARG A 11 -19.93 -11.08 29.87
CA ARG A 11 -18.54 -11.03 29.42
C ARG A 11 -17.94 -9.77 30.03
N ARG A 12 -17.26 -9.93 31.17
CA ARG A 12 -16.42 -8.88 31.74
C ARG A 12 -15.32 -8.58 30.72
N HIS A 13 -15.49 -7.48 29.99
CA HIS A 13 -14.42 -6.91 29.17
C HIS A 13 -13.27 -6.54 30.12
N ARG A 14 -12.21 -7.34 30.08
CA ARG A 14 -10.94 -7.08 30.77
C ARG A 14 -10.24 -5.97 29.97
N PRO A 15 -10.12 -4.74 30.49
CA PRO A 15 -9.39 -3.70 29.77
C PRO A 15 -7.90 -4.08 29.73
N LEU A 16 -7.35 -4.17 28.52
CA LEU A 16 -5.92 -4.24 28.32
C LEU A 16 -5.34 -2.89 28.75
N ARG A 17 -4.70 -2.89 29.93
CA ARG A 17 -3.94 -1.76 30.45
C ARG A 17 -2.72 -1.56 29.56
N HIS A 18 -2.82 -0.64 28.60
CA HIS A 18 -1.66 -0.13 27.89
C HIS A 18 -0.77 0.61 28.89
N LYS A 19 0.33 -0.04 29.28
CA LYS A 19 1.36 0.59 30.10
C LYS A 19 2.09 1.60 29.24
N ALA A 20 1.65 2.84 29.30
CA ALA A 20 2.35 4.00 28.79
C ALA A 20 3.69 4.12 29.54
N SER A 21 4.80 3.73 28.90
CA SER A 21 6.13 4.10 29.36
C SER A 21 6.55 5.32 28.56
N ARG A 22 6.14 6.49 29.06
CA ARG A 22 6.72 7.77 28.69
C ARG A 22 8.06 7.93 29.43
N THR A 23 8.94 8.71 28.80
CA THR A 23 10.18 9.35 29.32
C THR A 23 11.41 8.47 29.53
N ILE A 24 12.41 8.62 28.65
CA ILE A 24 13.73 9.19 29.03
C ILE A 24 14.17 10.13 27.89
N ALA A 25 14.55 11.34 28.29
CA ALA A 25 15.02 12.43 27.46
C ALA A 25 16.50 12.27 27.05
N ALA A 26 16.84 12.90 25.93
CA ALA A 26 18.10 13.57 25.56
C ALA A 26 19.44 13.08 26.15
N ALA A 27 20.35 12.63 25.28
CA ALA A 27 21.77 13.04 25.20
C ALA A 27 22.49 12.30 24.06
N PHE A 28 23.65 12.82 23.62
CA PHE A 28 24.47 12.50 22.43
C PHE A 28 24.07 13.28 21.17
N VAL A 29 24.42 14.57 21.05
CA VAL A 29 25.77 15.18 20.97
C VAL A 29 26.62 14.58 19.84
N LEU A 30 26.71 15.36 18.76
CA LEU A 30 27.77 15.48 17.75
C LEU A 30 28.54 14.21 17.35
N THR A 31 28.28 13.75 16.12
CA THR A 31 29.32 13.23 15.22
C THR A 31 29.29 14.03 13.92
N ALA A 32 29.91 15.21 13.95
CA ALA A 32 30.43 15.83 12.73
C ALA A 32 31.63 15.00 12.28
N SER A 33 31.56 14.37 11.12
CA SER A 33 32.73 13.77 10.44
C SER A 33 32.46 13.48 8.96
N LEU A 34 33.04 14.34 8.13
CA LEU A 34 33.74 14.03 6.89
C LEU A 34 32.95 13.53 5.65
N GLY A 35 32.73 14.48 4.72
CA GLY A 35 33.39 14.40 3.40
C GLY A 35 32.76 13.51 2.32
N PHE A 36 31.66 13.95 1.71
CA PHE A 36 31.33 13.53 0.35
C PHE A 36 32.13 14.37 -0.66
N ALA A 37 33.36 13.93 -0.93
CA ALA A 37 34.13 14.40 -2.08
C ALA A 37 34.37 13.19 -3.00
N VAL A 38 33.37 12.86 -3.83
CA VAL A 38 33.62 12.02 -5.01
C VAL A 38 34.04 12.98 -6.12
N SER A 39 35.34 13.16 -6.24
CA SER A 39 36.00 13.85 -7.34
C SER A 39 35.49 13.30 -8.68
N GLY A 40 35.05 14.21 -9.55
CA GLY A 40 34.87 13.91 -10.95
C GLY A 40 36.20 13.48 -11.55
N VAL A 41 36.24 12.28 -12.14
CA VAL A 41 37.34 11.85 -12.98
C VAL A 41 37.11 12.42 -14.37
N ALA A 42 37.75 13.57 -14.61
CA ALA A 42 37.93 14.12 -15.94
C ALA A 42 38.73 13.13 -16.79
N SER A 43 38.31 12.98 -18.04
CA SER A 43 38.92 12.14 -19.06
C SER A 43 40.36 12.55 -19.34
N ALA A 44 41.30 11.63 -19.12
CA ALA A 44 42.60 11.68 -19.78
C ALA A 44 42.51 10.81 -21.04
N ALA A 45 42.37 11.47 -22.18
CA ALA A 45 42.79 10.92 -23.45
C ALA A 45 44.32 10.97 -23.48
N GLU A 46 44.98 9.82 -23.48
CA GLU A 46 46.37 9.72 -23.93
C GLU A 46 46.53 8.49 -24.82
N ALA A 47 47.25 8.73 -25.91
CA ALA A 47 47.34 7.90 -27.09
C ALA A 47 48.38 6.79 -26.96
N LEU A 48 48.02 5.62 -27.50
CA LEU A 48 48.79 4.56 -28.20
C LEU A 48 50.29 4.35 -27.88
N PRO A 49 50.69 3.07 -27.75
CA PRO A 49 51.73 2.53 -28.62
C PRO A 49 51.19 1.48 -29.60
N ALA A 50 51.68 1.56 -30.82
CA ALA A 50 51.45 0.60 -31.89
C ALA A 50 52.19 -0.72 -31.58
N SER A 51 51.44 -1.77 -31.28
CA SER A 51 51.84 -3.14 -31.63
C SER A 51 50.59 -4.02 -31.67
N GLY A 52 50.36 -4.61 -32.84
CA GLY A 52 49.09 -5.19 -33.24
C GLY A 52 48.72 -6.44 -32.44
N VAL A 53 47.71 -6.30 -31.58
CA VAL A 53 46.70 -7.32 -31.31
C VAL A 53 45.39 -6.57 -31.12
N ARG A 54 44.40 -6.76 -32.00
CA ARG A 54 43.03 -6.29 -31.76
C ARG A 54 42.45 -7.13 -30.62
N ALA A 55 42.71 -6.73 -29.38
CA ALA A 55 41.97 -7.23 -28.24
C ALA A 55 40.49 -6.85 -28.45
N ALA A 56 39.62 -7.85 -28.61
CA ALA A 56 38.18 -7.63 -28.61
C ALA A 56 37.82 -7.01 -27.25
N SER A 57 37.47 -5.73 -27.24
CA SER A 57 37.05 -5.03 -26.03
C SER A 57 35.85 -5.79 -25.43
N PRO A 58 35.86 -6.13 -24.13
CA PRO A 58 34.68 -6.69 -23.51
C PRO A 58 33.58 -5.63 -23.61
N VAL A 59 32.51 -5.96 -24.34
CA VAL A 59 31.27 -5.18 -24.31
C VAL A 59 30.73 -5.29 -22.90
N TYR A 60 30.93 -4.25 -22.10
CA TYR A 60 30.29 -4.14 -20.79
C TYR A 60 28.81 -3.83 -21.01
N VAL A 61 27.97 -4.87 -20.92
CA VAL A 61 26.52 -4.69 -20.84
C VAL A 61 26.22 -4.17 -19.44
N ALA A 62 25.90 -2.88 -19.34
CA ALA A 62 25.47 -2.30 -18.07
C ALA A 62 24.20 -3.02 -17.58
N PRO A 63 24.11 -3.37 -16.29
CA PRO A 63 22.93 -4.01 -15.76
C PRO A 63 21.73 -3.06 -15.92
N SER A 64 20.66 -3.54 -16.55
CA SER A 64 19.39 -2.85 -16.61
C SER A 64 18.82 -2.74 -15.19
N GLN A 65 18.86 -1.54 -14.62
CA GLN A 65 18.25 -1.27 -13.33
C GLN A 65 16.73 -1.24 -13.53
N SER A 66 16.06 -2.35 -13.22
CA SER A 66 14.61 -2.35 -13.08
C SER A 66 14.24 -1.45 -11.90
N SER A 67 13.75 -0.25 -12.21
CA SER A 67 13.18 0.66 -11.23
C SER A 67 11.91 0.01 -10.66
N ARG A 68 12.01 -0.66 -9.50
CA ARG A 68 10.81 -0.91 -8.72
C ARG A 68 10.32 0.45 -8.26
N ALA A 69 9.09 0.82 -8.64
CA ALA A 69 8.43 1.98 -8.09
C ALA A 69 8.42 1.85 -6.56
N GLU A 70 8.82 2.91 -5.87
CA GLU A 70 8.76 2.98 -4.41
C GLU A 70 7.29 2.76 -3.96
N PRO A 71 7.04 2.02 -2.87
CA PRO A 71 5.68 1.80 -2.41
C PRO A 71 4.99 3.10 -2.02
N ASP A 72 3.74 3.26 -2.46
CA ASP A 72 2.92 4.39 -2.09
C ASP A 72 2.30 4.17 -0.69
N TRP A 73 3.01 4.61 0.35
CA TRP A 73 2.55 4.43 1.74
C TRP A 73 1.28 5.20 2.07
N GLN A 74 1.08 6.37 1.46
CA GLN A 74 -0.12 7.15 1.69
C GLN A 74 -1.36 6.47 1.08
N ALA A 75 -1.22 5.91 -0.13
CA ALA A 75 -2.29 5.12 -0.74
C ALA A 75 -2.63 3.87 0.07
N ARG A 76 -1.61 3.21 0.63
CA ARG A 76 -1.81 2.09 1.56
C ARG A 76 -2.63 2.51 2.77
N ASP A 77 -2.29 3.63 3.41
CA ASP A 77 -2.97 4.10 4.61
C ASP A 77 -4.44 4.47 4.34
N TRP A 78 -4.74 5.10 3.20
CA TRP A 78 -6.13 5.30 2.77
C TRP A 78 -6.86 3.98 2.49
N ALA A 79 -6.21 3.04 1.80
CA ALA A 79 -6.78 1.74 1.48
C ALA A 79 -7.15 0.93 2.73
N MET A 80 -6.40 1.07 3.83
CA MET A 80 -6.73 0.42 5.10
C MET A 80 -8.12 0.83 5.64
N ALA A 81 -8.54 2.07 5.41
CA ALA A 81 -9.88 2.52 5.79
C ALA A 81 -10.97 1.76 4.99
N CYS A 82 -10.74 1.50 3.70
CA CYS A 82 -11.66 0.73 2.85
C CYS A 82 -11.76 -0.74 3.30
N MET A 83 -10.65 -1.33 3.72
CA MET A 83 -10.57 -2.73 4.17
C MET A 83 -11.33 -3.00 5.48
N SER A 84 -11.70 -1.96 6.24
CA SER A 84 -12.57 -2.11 7.41
C SER A 84 -13.93 -2.77 7.07
N CYS A 85 -14.37 -2.63 5.82
CA CYS A 85 -15.60 -3.26 5.32
C CYS A 85 -15.37 -4.15 4.08
N HIS A 86 -14.38 -3.84 3.23
CA HIS A 86 -14.17 -4.49 1.94
C HIS A 86 -13.03 -5.53 1.88
N ASN A 87 -12.67 -6.12 3.02
CA ASN A 87 -11.66 -7.18 3.05
C ASN A 87 -12.18 -8.51 2.44
N ALA A 88 -11.29 -9.48 2.25
CA ALA A 88 -11.62 -10.78 1.68
C ALA A 88 -12.70 -11.55 2.47
N SER A 89 -12.83 -11.29 3.78
CA SER A 89 -13.84 -11.86 4.67
C SER A 89 -15.12 -11.01 4.76
N ALA A 90 -15.27 -9.99 3.89
CA ALA A 90 -16.44 -9.14 3.90
C ALA A 90 -17.72 -10.00 3.78
N PRO A 91 -18.74 -9.75 4.63
CA PRO A 91 -19.89 -10.63 4.73
C PRO A 91 -20.64 -10.71 3.40
N VAL A 92 -20.66 -11.92 2.84
CA VAL A 92 -21.41 -12.25 1.63
C VAL A 92 -22.84 -12.61 2.05
N SER A 93 -23.65 -11.64 2.47
CA SER A 93 -25.04 -11.95 2.87
C SER A 93 -25.91 -12.25 1.64
N ALA A 94 -26.44 -13.48 1.57
CA ALA A 94 -27.46 -13.86 0.61
C ALA A 94 -28.66 -12.89 0.67
N GLY A 95 -28.94 -12.22 -0.44
CA GLY A 95 -30.09 -11.29 -0.58
C GLY A 95 -29.86 -9.83 -0.16
N LYS A 96 -28.66 -9.44 0.28
CA LYS A 96 -28.27 -8.02 0.47
C LYS A 96 -27.11 -7.67 -0.46
N ALA A 97 -26.94 -6.38 -0.77
CA ALA A 97 -25.80 -5.91 -1.55
C ALA A 97 -24.50 -6.38 -0.86
N THR A 98 -23.83 -7.35 -1.47
CA THR A 98 -22.59 -7.92 -0.96
C THR A 98 -21.49 -6.89 -1.13
N LEU A 99 -20.76 -6.62 -0.05
CA LEU A 99 -19.58 -5.76 -0.12
C LEU A 99 -18.57 -6.45 -1.03
N SER A 100 -18.25 -5.80 -2.15
CA SER A 100 -17.31 -6.35 -3.12
C SER A 100 -15.90 -6.30 -2.55
N VAL A 101 -15.17 -7.41 -2.67
CA VAL A 101 -13.73 -7.43 -2.37
C VAL A 101 -12.99 -6.55 -3.38
N LEU A 102 -12.03 -5.74 -2.90
CA LEU A 102 -11.29 -4.79 -3.74
C LEU A 102 -9.97 -5.36 -4.28
N ASP A 103 -9.35 -6.25 -3.51
CA ASP A 103 -8.02 -6.80 -3.81
C ASP A 103 -7.96 -7.50 -5.18
N GLY A 104 -6.98 -7.09 -5.98
CA GLY A 104 -6.68 -7.62 -7.30
C GLY A 104 -7.70 -7.27 -8.39
N ARG A 105 -8.65 -6.36 -8.13
CA ARG A 105 -9.54 -5.84 -9.17
C ARG A 105 -8.81 -4.81 -10.04
N PRO A 106 -9.08 -4.73 -11.36
CA PRO A 106 -8.43 -3.76 -12.22
C PRO A 106 -8.66 -2.32 -11.74
N ALA A 107 -7.61 -1.50 -11.73
CA ALA A 107 -7.69 -0.11 -11.26
C ALA A 107 -8.76 0.70 -12.01
N ALA A 108 -8.89 0.49 -13.32
CA ALA A 108 -9.90 1.16 -14.14
C ALA A 108 -11.34 0.80 -13.72
N GLU A 109 -11.60 -0.47 -13.40
CA GLU A 109 -12.93 -0.90 -12.92
C GLU A 109 -13.24 -0.33 -11.54
N LEU A 110 -12.23 -0.31 -10.65
CA LEU A 110 -12.37 0.29 -9.33
C LEU A 110 -12.68 1.77 -9.46
N MET A 111 -11.93 2.50 -10.29
CA MET A 111 -12.17 3.92 -10.52
C MET A 111 -13.55 4.21 -11.09
N ALA A 112 -13.98 3.47 -12.12
CA ALA A 112 -15.30 3.64 -12.70
C ALA A 112 -16.41 3.42 -11.64
N ALA A 113 -16.26 2.39 -10.79
CA ALA A 113 -17.20 2.13 -9.71
C ALA A 113 -17.22 3.22 -8.64
N LEU A 114 -16.04 3.71 -8.22
CA LEU A 114 -15.89 4.78 -7.24
C LEU A 114 -16.53 6.08 -7.76
N GLN A 115 -16.19 6.50 -8.98
CA GLN A 115 -16.77 7.68 -9.62
C GLN A 115 -18.29 7.55 -9.76
N ALA A 116 -18.78 6.40 -10.25
CA ALA A 116 -20.21 6.20 -10.42
C ALA A 116 -20.98 6.30 -9.09
N MET A 117 -20.42 5.80 -7.97
CA MET A 117 -21.03 5.97 -6.65
C MET A 117 -20.93 7.40 -6.14
N ARG A 118 -19.79 8.07 -6.32
CA ARG A 118 -19.57 9.46 -5.90
C ARG A 118 -20.53 10.42 -6.62
N ASP A 119 -20.73 10.21 -7.91
CA ASP A 119 -21.58 11.04 -8.77
C ASP A 119 -23.07 10.65 -8.70
N GLY A 120 -23.43 9.66 -7.87
CA GLY A 120 -24.81 9.19 -7.73
C GLY A 120 -25.35 8.37 -8.90
N LYS A 121 -24.52 8.04 -9.89
CA LYS A 121 -24.88 7.20 -11.05
C LYS A 121 -25.06 5.72 -10.68
N ARG A 122 -24.39 5.27 -9.62
CA ARG A 122 -24.53 3.93 -9.06
C ARG A 122 -25.08 4.01 -7.63
N PRO A 123 -26.21 3.35 -7.33
CA PRO A 123 -26.76 3.38 -5.98
C PRO A 123 -25.83 2.69 -4.99
N ALA A 124 -25.59 3.35 -3.86
CA ALA A 124 -24.85 2.80 -2.73
C ALA A 124 -25.29 3.53 -1.45
N THR A 125 -25.22 2.85 -0.31
CA THR A 125 -25.72 3.39 0.97
C THR A 125 -24.72 4.34 1.62
N LEU A 126 -23.52 3.86 1.93
CA LEU A 126 -22.48 4.61 2.65
C LEU A 126 -21.39 5.18 1.75
N MET A 127 -21.03 4.45 0.68
CA MET A 127 -19.91 4.82 -0.19
C MET A 127 -19.99 6.24 -0.74
N PRO A 128 -21.14 6.78 -1.22
CA PRO A 128 -21.18 8.13 -1.75
C PRO A 128 -20.79 9.20 -0.72
N GLN A 129 -21.03 8.97 0.58
CA GLN A 129 -20.59 9.88 1.63
C GLN A 129 -19.10 9.75 1.94
N LEU A 130 -18.58 8.52 1.98
CA LEU A 130 -17.15 8.26 2.19
C LEU A 130 -16.29 8.84 1.06
N LEU A 131 -16.76 8.75 -0.18
CA LEU A 131 -16.01 9.19 -1.36
C LEU A 131 -15.90 10.72 -1.49
N LYS A 132 -16.75 11.49 -0.81
CA LYS A 132 -16.61 12.95 -0.76
C LYS A 132 -15.36 13.41 -0.01
N GLY A 133 -14.79 12.56 0.83
CA GLY A 133 -13.55 12.84 1.56
C GLY A 133 -12.28 12.66 0.75
N TYR A 134 -12.37 12.19 -0.51
CA TYR A 134 -11.22 11.91 -1.36
C TYR A 134 -11.28 12.70 -2.66
N ARG A 135 -10.11 13.17 -3.09
CA ARG A 135 -9.89 13.76 -4.40
C ARG A 135 -9.76 12.67 -5.46
N GLU A 136 -9.94 13.05 -6.72
CA GLU A 136 -9.83 12.11 -7.84
C GLU A 136 -8.46 11.43 -7.93
N ASP A 137 -7.38 12.20 -7.74
CA ASP A 137 -6.00 11.68 -7.75
C ASP A 137 -5.73 10.71 -6.59
N GLU A 138 -6.36 10.94 -5.44
CA GLU A 138 -6.26 10.05 -4.28
C GLU A 138 -7.02 8.74 -4.53
N LEU A 139 -8.23 8.81 -5.10
CA LEU A 139 -8.99 7.63 -5.50
C LEU A 139 -8.25 6.80 -6.55
N GLN A 140 -7.59 7.43 -7.51
CA GLN A 140 -6.76 6.73 -8.51
C GLN A 140 -5.62 5.96 -7.85
N ARG A 141 -4.95 6.56 -6.87
CA ARG A 141 -3.87 5.90 -6.11
C ARG A 141 -4.39 4.75 -5.27
N ILE A 142 -5.56 4.90 -4.64
CA ILE A 142 -6.24 3.81 -3.89
C ILE A 142 -6.63 2.67 -4.84
N ALA A 143 -7.18 2.97 -6.02
CA ALA A 143 -7.53 1.96 -7.02
C ALA A 143 -6.29 1.23 -7.54
N ALA A 144 -5.19 1.94 -7.80
CA ALA A 144 -3.91 1.36 -8.19
C ALA A 144 -3.35 0.45 -7.08
N TYR A 145 -3.44 0.87 -5.82
CA TYR A 145 -3.04 0.05 -4.68
C TYR A 145 -3.79 -1.28 -4.68
N PHE A 146 -5.13 -1.27 -4.71
CA PHE A 146 -5.93 -2.50 -4.71
C PHE A 146 -5.69 -3.38 -5.94
N ALA A 147 -5.43 -2.79 -7.11
CA ALA A 147 -5.11 -3.55 -8.32
C ALA A 147 -3.78 -4.31 -8.23
N ALA A 148 -2.82 -3.80 -7.44
CA ALA A 148 -1.55 -4.47 -7.18
C ALA A 148 -1.66 -5.59 -6.14
N GLN A 149 -2.76 -5.67 -5.39
CA GLN A 149 -2.96 -6.71 -4.37
C GLN A 149 -3.28 -8.07 -5.01
N PRO A 150 -2.89 -9.18 -4.36
CA PRO A 150 -3.27 -10.50 -4.83
C PRO A 150 -4.78 -10.71 -4.73
N LYS A 151 -5.39 -11.29 -5.77
CA LYS A 151 -6.80 -11.70 -5.72
C LYS A 151 -6.99 -12.78 -4.64
N PRO A 152 -7.98 -12.66 -3.75
CA PRO A 152 -8.26 -13.71 -2.78
C PRO A 152 -8.70 -14.99 -3.50
N SER A 153 -8.05 -16.11 -3.17
CA SER A 153 -8.35 -17.41 -3.74
C SER A 153 -9.74 -17.92 -3.28
N ALA A 154 -10.40 -18.74 -4.11
CA ALA A 154 -11.67 -19.34 -3.73
C ALA A 154 -11.58 -20.26 -2.50
N SER A 155 -10.38 -20.76 -2.19
CA SER A 155 -10.12 -21.64 -1.03
C SER A 155 -9.98 -20.90 0.31
N SER A 156 -9.87 -19.57 0.31
CA SER A 156 -9.66 -18.76 1.51
C SER A 156 -10.93 -18.04 1.98
N ARG A 157 -12.10 -18.53 1.60
CA ARG A 157 -13.41 -17.95 1.90
C ARG A 157 -14.36 -18.96 2.53
#